data_AF-A0A947WZS9-F1
#
_entry.id   AF-A0A947WZS9-F1
#
_cell.length_a   1.000
_cell.length_b   1.000
_cell.length_c   1.000
_cell.angle_alpha   90.00
_cell.angle_beta   90.00
_cell.angle_gamma   90.00
#
_symmetry.space_group_name_H-M   'P 1'
#
loop_
_entity.id
_entity.type
_entity.pdbx_description
1 polymer ?
#
loop_
_entity_poly.entity_id
_entity_poly.type
_entity_poly.pdbx_seq_one_letter_code
_entity_poly.pdbx_strand_id
1 'polypeptide(L)'
;MSCGDPVTPEWLIGMSAGAVCGVLDDPTGSAIEAIVGAAYGIAYDQDRFMSNWVLAGYSGEGGSTWVSPDGTGVARVDGAGSIRVGPA
;
A
#
# COMPACT_ATOMS: atom_id res chain seq x y z
N MET A 1 21.78 -0.14 1.45
CA MET A 1 20.70 -0.90 0.79
C MET A 1 21.23 -1.37 -0.54
N SER A 2 21.35 -2.68 -0.73
CA SER A 2 21.83 -3.25 -2.00
C SER A 2 20.61 -3.47 -2.90
N CYS A 3 20.64 -2.92 -4.11
CA CYS A 3 19.67 -3.22 -5.15
C CYS A 3 19.85 -4.70 -5.54
N GLY A 4 18.96 -5.60 -5.12
CA GLY A 4 19.07 -7.03 -5.46
C GLY A 4 18.40 -8.02 -4.52
N ASP A 5 17.99 -7.62 -3.31
CA ASP A 5 17.18 -8.49 -2.44
C ASP A 5 15.71 -8.46 -2.89
N PRO A 6 15.01 -9.60 -2.98
CA PRO A 6 13.59 -9.62 -3.29
C PRO A 6 12.83 -8.85 -2.20
N VAL A 7 12.14 -7.79 -2.59
CA VAL A 7 11.22 -7.09 -1.70
C VAL A 7 10.15 -8.11 -1.30
N THR A 8 9.85 -8.26 -0.01
CA THR A 8 8.71 -9.06 0.42
C THR A 8 7.60 -8.13 0.91
N PRO A 9 6.31 -8.52 0.81
CA PRO A 9 5.20 -7.72 1.32
C PRO A 9 5.38 -7.25 2.77
N GLU A 10 6.02 -8.06 3.61
CA GLU A 10 6.30 -7.75 5.01
C GLU A 10 7.24 -6.54 5.17
N TRP A 11 8.17 -6.34 4.23
CA TRP A 11 9.09 -5.19 4.25
C TRP A 11 8.38 -3.86 4.02
N LEU A 12 7.24 -3.87 3.34
CA LEU A 12 6.48 -2.66 3.02
C LEU A 12 5.62 -2.20 4.20
N ILE A 13 5.38 -3.05 5.20
CA ILE A 13 4.62 -2.69 6.39
C ILE A 13 5.31 -1.51 7.10
N GLY A 14 4.56 -0.47 7.42
CA GLY A 14 5.07 0.75 8.02
C GLY A 14 5.52 1.81 7.01
N MET A 15 5.60 1.50 5.72
CA MET A 15 5.88 2.50 4.68
C MET A 15 4.61 3.25 4.30
N SER A 16 4.76 4.53 3.94
CA SER A 16 3.65 5.31 3.38
C SER A 16 3.34 4.89 1.95
N ALA A 17 2.12 5.12 1.49
CA ALA A 17 1.71 4.84 0.12
C ALA A 17 2.64 5.53 -0.90
N GLY A 18 3.02 6.78 -0.65
CA GLY A 18 4.00 7.50 -1.48
C GLY A 18 5.40 6.85 -1.47
N ALA A 19 5.85 6.30 -0.34
CA ALA A 19 7.13 5.59 -0.27
C ALA A 19 7.08 4.24 -0.99
N VAL A 20 5.99 3.48 -0.84
CA VAL A 20 5.79 2.20 -1.55
C VAL A 20 5.78 2.43 -3.07
N CYS A 21 5.12 3.49 -3.55
CA CYS A 21 5.17 3.89 -4.97
C CYS A 21 6.59 4.22 -5.46
N GLY A 22 7.46 4.76 -4.61
CA GLY A 22 8.82 5.17 -4.99
C GLY A 22 9.87 4.05 -4.88
N VAL A 23 9.59 2.98 -4.13
CA VAL A 23 10.53 1.86 -3.91
C VAL A 23 10.48 0.81 -5.03
N LEU A 24 9.40 0.75 -5.80
CA LEU A 24 9.13 -0.36 -6.73
C LEU A 24 8.96 0.11 -8.17
N ASP A 25 10.10 0.35 -8.85
CA ASP A 25 10.15 0.57 -10.31
C ASP A 25 10.08 -0.78 -11.09
N ASP A 26 10.17 -1.93 -10.41
CA ASP A 26 10.02 -3.28 -10.98
C ASP A 26 9.55 -4.32 -9.92
N PRO A 27 8.24 -4.37 -9.59
CA PRO A 27 7.73 -5.32 -8.60
C PRO A 27 7.65 -6.74 -9.19
N THR A 28 8.65 -7.59 -8.93
CA THR A 28 8.55 -9.01 -9.29
C THR A 28 7.75 -9.79 -8.23
N GLY A 29 6.50 -10.14 -8.55
CA GLY A 29 5.67 -11.05 -7.75
C GLY A 29 4.24 -10.53 -7.51
N SER A 30 3.26 -11.42 -7.66
CA SER A 30 1.82 -11.07 -7.68
C SER A 30 1.32 -10.32 -6.44
N ALA A 31 1.84 -10.64 -5.24
CA ALA A 31 1.46 -9.94 -4.01
C ALA A 31 2.05 -8.53 -3.93
N ILE A 32 3.27 -8.32 -4.44
CA ILE A 32 3.93 -7.01 -4.44
C ILE A 32 3.27 -6.11 -5.47
N GLU A 33 2.99 -6.62 -6.67
CA GLU A 33 2.24 -5.91 -7.71
C GLU A 33 0.88 -5.42 -7.18
N ALA A 34 0.16 -6.25 -6.42
CA ALA A 34 -1.11 -5.87 -5.83
C ALA A 34 -0.97 -4.77 -4.77
N ILE A 35 0.05 -4.84 -3.90
CA ILE A 35 0.32 -3.80 -2.88
C ILE A 35 0.76 -2.49 -3.54
N VAL A 36 1.57 -2.54 -4.60
CA VAL A 36 1.98 -1.35 -5.37
C VAL A 36 0.80 -0.72 -6.08
N GLY A 37 -0.06 -1.52 -6.72
CA GLY A 37 -1.28 -1.01 -7.34
C GLY A 37 -2.20 -0.34 -6.31
N ALA A 38 -2.34 -0.94 -5.13
CA ALA A 38 -3.07 -0.35 -4.01
C ALA A 38 -2.43 0.95 -3.52
N ALA A 39 -1.11 0.98 -3.35
CA ALA A 39 -0.36 2.17 -2.96
C ALA A 39 -0.52 3.29 -3.99
N TYR A 40 -0.52 2.98 -5.27
CA TYR A 40 -0.74 3.95 -6.35
C TYR A 40 -2.15 4.53 -6.29
N GLY A 41 -3.16 3.66 -6.17
CA GLY A 41 -4.55 4.08 -6.02
C GLY A 41 -4.77 4.98 -4.80
N ILE A 42 -4.14 4.65 -3.67
CA ILE A 42 -4.22 5.45 -2.43
C ILE A 42 -3.44 6.76 -2.56
N ALA A 43 -2.20 6.71 -3.03
CA ALA A 43 -1.33 7.89 -3.10
C ALA A 43 -1.86 8.95 -4.08
N TYR A 44 -2.50 8.52 -5.16
CA TYR A 44 -3.05 9.39 -6.20
C TYR A 44 -4.57 9.56 -6.13
N ASP A 45 -5.23 9.10 -5.06
CA ASP A 45 -6.64 9.42 -4.80
C ASP A 45 -6.75 10.94 -4.51
N GLN A 46 -6.98 11.72 -5.57
CA GLN A 46 -7.00 13.19 -5.55
C GLN A 46 -8.12 13.75 -4.66
N ASP A 47 -9.16 12.95 -4.41
CA ASP A 47 -10.29 13.34 -3.58
C ASP A 47 -9.99 13.15 -2.08
N ARG A 48 -8.95 12.38 -1.74
CA ARG A 48 -8.71 11.93 -0.36
C ARG A 48 -7.33 12.25 0.23
N PHE A 49 -6.39 12.76 -0.57
CA PHE A 49 -5.05 13.19 -0.12
C PHE A 49 -4.32 12.13 0.75
N MET A 50 -4.33 10.86 0.31
CA MET A 50 -3.92 9.71 1.15
C MET A 50 -2.46 9.28 0.99
N SER A 51 -1.59 10.10 0.40
CA SER A 51 -0.20 9.74 0.09
C SER A 51 0.69 9.44 1.30
N ASN A 52 0.31 9.92 2.49
CA ASN A 52 1.00 9.67 3.75
C ASN A 52 0.40 8.52 4.57
N TRP A 53 -0.63 7.84 4.08
CA TRP A 53 -1.21 6.68 4.75
C TRP A 53 -0.22 5.53 4.75
N VAL A 54 -0.18 4.79 5.86
CA VAL A 54 0.84 3.78 6.13
C VAL A 54 0.27 2.38 5.93
N LEU A 55 1.02 1.51 5.25
CA LEU A 55 0.63 0.11 5.10
C LEU A 55 0.68 -0.58 6.46
N ALA A 56 -0.48 -1.01 6.96
CA ALA A 56 -0.61 -1.72 8.23
C ALA A 56 -0.59 -3.25 8.05
N GLY A 57 -1.00 -3.74 6.88
CA GLY A 57 -0.97 -5.17 6.57
C GLY A 57 -1.46 -5.48 5.18
N TYR A 58 -1.24 -6.72 4.75
CA TYR A 58 -1.68 -7.25 3.46
C TYR A 58 -2.31 -8.63 3.65
N SER A 59 -3.15 -9.03 2.71
CA SER A 59 -3.66 -10.40 2.59
C SER A 59 -2.98 -11.09 1.41
N GLY A 60 -2.78 -12.41 1.51
CA GLY A 60 -2.22 -13.21 0.42
C GLY A 60 -3.05 -13.23 -0.86
N GLU A 61 -4.26 -12.67 -0.83
CA GLU A 61 -5.16 -12.51 -1.99
C GLU A 61 -4.99 -11.13 -2.67
N GLY A 62 -3.91 -10.40 -2.39
CA GLY A 62 -3.65 -9.08 -2.97
C GLY A 62 -4.39 -7.93 -2.30
N GLY A 63 -5.06 -8.18 -1.18
CA GLY A 63 -5.68 -7.13 -0.37
C GLY A 63 -4.66 -6.41 0.51
N SER A 64 -4.95 -5.16 0.87
CA SER A 64 -4.11 -4.38 1.79
C SER A 64 -4.93 -3.48 2.71
N THR A 65 -4.38 -3.20 3.88
CA THR A 65 -4.97 -2.31 4.89
C THR A 65 -3.99 -1.19 5.16
N TRP A 66 -4.50 0.04 5.08
CA TRP A 66 -3.74 1.26 5.26
C TRP A 66 -4.37 2.09 6.35
N VAL A 67 -3.54 2.72 7.18
CA VAL A 67 -3.99 3.58 8.28
C VAL A 67 -3.61 5.03 7.99
N SER A 68 -4.51 5.94 8.35
CA SER A 68 -4.21 7.36 8.29
C SER A 68 -3.10 7.72 9.29
N PRO A 69 -2.29 8.77 9.04
CA PRO A 69 -1.20 9.16 9.94
C PRO A 69 -1.65 9.53 11.35
N ASP A 70 -2.89 10.00 11.49
CA ASP A 70 -3.52 10.34 12.78
C ASP A 70 -4.22 9.13 13.44
N GLY A 71 -4.24 7.97 12.77
CA GLY A 71 -4.84 6.72 13.25
C GLY A 71 -6.36 6.71 13.28
N THR A 72 -7.05 7.72 12.74
CA THR A 72 -8.51 7.82 12.80
C THR A 72 -9.23 7.11 11.66
N GLY A 73 -8.51 6.81 10.57
CA GLY A 73 -9.06 6.22 9.35
C GLY A 73 -8.34 4.93 8.96
N VAL A 74 -9.11 4.01 8.38
CA VAL A 74 -8.64 2.77 7.77
C VAL A 74 -9.15 2.66 6.35
N ALA A 75 -8.23 2.40 5.43
CA ALA A 75 -8.50 2.14 4.03
C ALA A 75 -8.20 0.68 3.74
N ARG A 76 -9.21 -0.03 3.26
CA ARG A 76 -9.10 -1.42 2.84
C ARG A 76 -9.14 -1.46 1.32
N VAL A 77 -8.11 -2.05 0.74
CA VAL A 77 -8.03 -2.31 -0.69
C VAL A 77 -8.22 -3.80 -0.89
N ASP A 78 -9.16 -4.18 -1.75
CA ASP A 78 -9.31 -5.58 -2.15
C ASP A 78 -8.32 -5.96 -3.27
N GLY A 79 -8.18 -7.26 -3.57
CA GLY A 79 -7.30 -7.74 -4.63
C GLY A 79 -7.69 -7.29 -6.04
N ALA A 80 -8.87 -6.66 -6.21
CA ALA A 80 -9.29 -6.04 -7.47
C ALA A 80 -8.95 -4.53 -7.53
N GLY A 81 -8.34 -3.97 -6.46
CA GLY A 81 -7.95 -2.57 -6.38
C GLY A 81 -9.03 -1.62 -5.87
N SER A 82 -10.18 -2.12 -5.40
CA SER A 82 -11.24 -1.24 -4.89
C SER A 82 -10.90 -0.72 -3.50
N ILE A 83 -10.95 0.60 -3.33
CA ILE A 83 -10.59 1.27 -2.07
C ILE A 83 -11.86 1.61 -1.28
N ARG A 84 -11.95 1.10 -0.05
CA ARG A 84 -12.98 1.46 0.93
C ARG A 84 -12.35 2.15 2.13
N VAL A 85 -12.73 3.40 2.35
CA VAL A 85 -12.26 4.20 3.49
C VAL A 85 -13.35 4.29 4.54
N GLY A 86 -12.97 4.07 5.80
CA GLY A 86 -13.85 4.21 6.95
C GLY A 86 -13.06 4.58 8.21
N PRO A 87 -13.74 4.75 9.34
CA PRO A 87 -13.07 4.91 10.62
C PRO A 87 -12.22 3.68 10.96
N ALA A 88 -11.19 3.88 11.77
CA ALA A 88 -10.32 2.83 12.28
C ALA A 88 -11.05 1.77 13.12
#